data_AF-A0A382P028-F1
#
_entry.id   AF-A0A382P028-F1
#
_cell.length_a   1.000
_cell.length_b   1.000
_cell.length_c   1.000
_cell.angle_alpha   90.00
_cell.angle_beta   90.00
_cell.angle_gamma   90.00
#
_symmetry.space_group_name_H-M   'P 1'
#
loop_
_entity.id
_entity.type
_entity.pdbx_description
1 polymer ?
#
loop_
_entity_poly.entity_id
_entity_poly.type
_entity_poly.pdbx_seq_one_letter_code
_entity_poly.pdbx_strand_id
1 'polypeptide(L)'
;MNDIGEFTLMVALVTSLYGTVAYVMAARGNRIDLYLSADKVPLITWACVMISSIALWKAFFTNDFSLQYVWAYSNIELDYFYKFSSFWGGQKGSLLFWTLILTSYMLVAYFQNRSKSLIVVPYAMAVMLGITAFFLILLNFSTNPFERIPLPPEDGRGLNPLLQNYWMVIHPPTLYLGYVGFTVPFAFAIAALISKNLDDAWIRLTRKWTVVSWFFLCMGNLFGASWAYVELGWGGYWAWDPVENAAFMPLIVA
;
A
#
# COMPACT_ATOMS: atom_id res chain seq x y z
N MET A 1 1.54 -5.13 -21.58
CA MET A 1 1.75 -5.38 -20.13
C MET A 1 0.58 -4.87 -19.29
N ASN A 2 -0.20 -3.91 -19.79
CA ASN A 2 -1.37 -3.37 -19.09
C ASN A 2 -2.43 -4.44 -18.82
N ASP A 3 -2.77 -5.30 -19.80
CA ASP A 3 -3.69 -6.44 -19.57
C ASP A 3 -3.19 -7.37 -18.47
N ILE A 4 -1.87 -7.60 -18.39
CA ILE A 4 -1.26 -8.43 -17.34
C ILE A 4 -1.38 -7.73 -15.99
N GLY A 5 -1.11 -6.42 -15.93
CA GLY A 5 -1.24 -5.63 -14.72
C GLY A 5 -2.67 -5.64 -14.17
N GLU A 6 -3.65 -5.39 -15.03
CA GLU A 6 -5.07 -5.43 -14.69
C GLU A 6 -5.53 -6.83 -14.27
N PHE A 7 -5.20 -7.86 -15.05
CA PHE A 7 -5.55 -9.24 -14.72
C PHE A 7 -4.95 -9.69 -13.38
N THR A 8 -3.70 -9.32 -13.10
CA THR A 8 -3.05 -9.69 -11.84
C THR A 8 -3.69 -9.01 -10.63
N LEU A 9 -4.22 -7.79 -10.75
CA LEU A 9 -5.03 -7.18 -9.68
C LEU A 9 -6.31 -7.96 -9.38
N MET A 10 -6.95 -8.52 -10.41
CA MET A 10 -8.15 -9.34 -10.24
C MET A 10 -7.81 -10.69 -9.58
N VAL A 11 -6.70 -11.32 -9.97
CA VAL A 11 -6.19 -12.54 -9.33
C VAL A 11 -5.82 -12.27 -7.87
N ALA A 12 -5.15 -11.16 -7.58
CA ALA A 12 -4.85 -10.74 -6.22
C ALA A 12 -6.14 -10.59 -5.39
N LEU A 13 -7.20 -10.01 -5.95
CA LEU A 13 -8.47 -9.83 -5.27
C LEU A 13 -9.08 -11.18 -4.88
N VAL A 14 -9.26 -12.08 -5.85
CA VAL A 14 -9.84 -13.41 -5.60
C VAL A 14 -9.00 -14.18 -4.59
N THR A 15 -7.67 -14.13 -4.71
CA THR A 15 -6.75 -14.81 -3.81
C THR A 15 -6.82 -14.24 -2.40
N SER A 16 -6.94 -12.92 -2.25
CA SER A 16 -7.06 -12.26 -0.94
C SER A 16 -8.37 -12.59 -0.23
N LEU A 17 -9.49 -12.64 -0.96
CA LEU A 17 -10.79 -13.05 -0.43
C LEU A 17 -10.76 -14.51 0.02
N TYR A 18 -10.21 -15.39 -0.82
CA TYR A 18 -10.02 -16.80 -0.49
C TYR A 18 -9.19 -16.96 0.79
N GLY A 19 -8.00 -16.35 0.85
CA GLY A 19 -7.12 -16.45 2.01
C GLY A 19 -7.75 -15.90 3.28
N THR A 20 -8.51 -14.80 3.19
CA THR A 20 -9.24 -14.25 4.33
C THR A 20 -10.17 -15.29 4.95
N VAL A 21 -11.01 -15.93 4.12
CA VAL A 21 -11.95 -16.96 4.58
C VAL A 21 -11.21 -18.21 5.06
N ALA A 22 -10.25 -18.69 4.30
CA ALA A 22 -9.50 -19.91 4.61
C ALA A 22 -8.73 -19.80 5.93
N TYR A 23 -8.05 -18.68 6.19
CA TYR A 23 -7.33 -18.46 7.45
C TYR A 23 -8.28 -18.34 8.66
N VAL A 24 -9.44 -17.67 8.52
CA VAL A 24 -10.45 -17.62 9.60
C VAL A 24 -10.97 -19.02 9.92
N MET A 25 -11.32 -19.80 8.89
CA MET A 25 -11.82 -21.16 9.07
C MET A 25 -10.75 -22.11 9.61
N ALA A 26 -9.49 -21.95 9.17
CA ALA A 26 -8.34 -22.68 9.70
C ALA A 26 -8.19 -22.48 11.21
N ALA A 27 -8.19 -21.22 11.65
CA ALA A 27 -8.03 -20.85 13.06
C ALA A 27 -9.23 -21.27 13.92
N ARG A 28 -10.46 -21.11 13.43
CA ARG A 28 -11.69 -21.47 14.17
C ARG A 28 -11.85 -22.98 14.36
N GLY A 29 -11.54 -23.75 13.32
CA GLY A 29 -11.76 -25.20 13.30
C GLY A 29 -10.52 -26.03 13.65
N ASN A 30 -9.40 -25.40 13.99
CA ASN A 30 -8.09 -26.05 14.10
C ASN A 30 -7.74 -26.91 12.87
N ARG A 31 -8.11 -26.40 11.68
CA ARG A 31 -8.07 -27.10 10.39
C ARG A 31 -6.73 -26.85 9.68
N ILE A 32 -5.79 -27.75 9.87
CA ILE A 32 -4.45 -27.66 9.26
C ILE A 32 -4.49 -27.72 7.72
N ASP A 33 -5.45 -28.45 7.16
CA ASP A 33 -5.72 -28.54 5.72
C ASP A 33 -5.96 -27.16 5.09
N LEU A 34 -6.80 -26.34 5.72
CA LEU A 34 -7.09 -24.99 5.25
C LEU A 34 -5.91 -24.05 5.44
N TYR A 35 -5.18 -24.19 6.55
CA TYR A 35 -3.96 -23.40 6.78
C TYR A 35 -2.94 -23.65 5.67
N LEU A 36 -2.66 -24.93 5.37
CA LEU A 36 -1.71 -25.31 4.33
C LEU A 36 -2.16 -24.86 2.94
N SER A 37 -3.47 -24.91 2.67
CA SER A 37 -4.02 -24.39 1.41
C SER A 37 -3.86 -22.87 1.27
N ALA A 38 -3.96 -22.12 2.37
CA ALA A 38 -3.80 -20.67 2.38
C ALA A 38 -2.34 -20.20 2.55
N ASP A 39 -1.40 -21.11 2.82
CA ASP A 39 0.00 -20.79 3.17
C ASP A 39 0.68 -19.87 2.14
N LYS A 40 0.41 -20.07 0.84
CA LYS A 40 1.00 -19.27 -0.24
C LYS A 40 0.22 -18.02 -0.61
N VAL A 41 -0.97 -17.82 -0.05
CA VAL A 41 -1.81 -16.66 -0.39
C VAL A 41 -1.08 -15.33 -0.19
N PRO A 42 -0.39 -15.06 0.94
CA PRO A 42 0.33 -13.79 1.11
C PRO A 42 1.37 -13.53 0.01
N LEU A 43 2.10 -14.58 -0.41
CA LEU A 43 3.10 -14.50 -1.47
C LEU A 43 2.48 -14.27 -2.84
N ILE A 44 1.42 -15.01 -3.18
CA ILE A 44 0.73 -14.90 -4.47
C ILE A 44 0.11 -13.50 -4.61
N THR A 45 -0.60 -13.03 -3.58
CA THR A 45 -1.21 -11.69 -3.57
C THR A 45 -0.15 -10.61 -3.74
N TRP A 46 0.97 -10.70 -3.01
CA TRP A 46 2.09 -9.75 -3.16
C TRP A 46 2.69 -9.79 -4.57
N ALA A 47 2.96 -10.98 -5.12
CA ALA A 47 3.55 -11.12 -6.44
C ALA A 47 2.65 -10.52 -7.52
N CYS A 48 1.34 -10.76 -7.44
CA CYS A 48 0.37 -10.16 -8.35
C CYS A 48 0.39 -8.63 -8.28
N VAL A 49 0.29 -8.05 -7.07
CA VAL A 49 0.32 -6.59 -6.88
C VAL A 49 1.66 -5.98 -7.32
N MET A 50 2.78 -6.68 -7.10
CA MET A 50 4.11 -6.27 -7.58
C MET A 50 4.17 -6.26 -9.11
N ILE A 51 3.66 -7.30 -9.78
CA ILE A 51 3.57 -7.36 -11.24
C ILE A 51 2.74 -6.19 -11.78
N SER A 52 1.58 -5.92 -11.17
CA SER A 52 0.75 -4.76 -11.52
C SER A 52 1.51 -3.44 -11.35
N SER A 53 2.24 -3.28 -10.24
CA SER A 53 3.02 -2.07 -9.97
C SER A 53 4.16 -1.88 -10.99
N ILE A 54 4.88 -2.95 -11.34
CA ILE A 54 5.91 -2.92 -12.40
C ILE A 54 5.29 -2.56 -13.75
N ALA A 55 4.12 -3.11 -14.07
CA ALA A 55 3.43 -2.80 -15.31
C ALA A 55 3.07 -1.31 -15.40
N LEU A 56 2.59 -0.71 -14.30
CA LEU A 56 2.25 0.72 -14.27
C LEU A 56 3.49 1.62 -14.34
N TRP A 57 4.57 1.30 -13.62
CA TRP A 57 5.84 2.04 -13.78
C TRP A 57 6.37 1.97 -15.20
N LYS A 58 6.33 0.79 -15.82
CA LYS A 58 6.72 0.65 -17.23
C LYS A 58 5.87 1.57 -18.11
N ALA A 59 4.55 1.59 -17.91
CA ALA A 59 3.65 2.45 -18.67
C ALA A 59 4.03 3.95 -18.54
N PHE A 60 4.39 4.42 -17.34
CA PHE A 60 4.93 5.77 -17.15
C PHE A 60 6.24 6.00 -17.90
N PHE A 61 7.21 5.10 -17.77
CA PHE A 61 8.52 5.27 -18.41
C PHE A 61 8.49 5.15 -19.93
N THR A 62 7.52 4.42 -20.49
CA THR A 62 7.34 4.29 -21.93
C THR A 62 6.30 5.23 -22.52
N ASN A 63 5.78 6.20 -21.74
CA ASN A 63 4.76 7.16 -22.18
C ASN A 63 3.51 6.48 -22.77
N ASP A 64 3.02 5.42 -22.12
CA ASP A 64 1.84 4.70 -22.59
C ASP A 64 0.55 5.48 -22.24
N PHE A 65 0.25 6.49 -23.06
CA PHE A 65 -0.91 7.36 -22.91
C PHE A 65 -2.24 6.67 -23.27
N SER A 66 -2.21 5.37 -23.62
CA SER A 66 -3.44 4.54 -23.66
C SER A 66 -4.08 4.40 -22.28
N LEU A 67 -3.30 4.55 -21.21
CA LEU A 67 -3.82 4.56 -19.84
C LEU A 67 -4.19 5.97 -19.41
N GLN A 68 -5.42 6.14 -18.95
CA GLN A 68 -5.94 7.43 -18.49
C GLN A 68 -5.08 8.04 -17.38
N TYR A 69 -4.53 7.20 -16.50
CA TYR A 69 -3.68 7.65 -15.40
C TYR A 69 -2.31 8.14 -15.90
N VAL A 70 -1.68 7.45 -16.85
CA VAL A 70 -0.38 7.86 -17.40
C VAL A 70 -0.53 9.17 -18.18
N TRP A 71 -1.57 9.27 -19.01
CA TRP A 71 -1.89 10.52 -19.72
C TRP A 71 -2.15 11.70 -18.78
N ALA A 72 -2.83 11.48 -17.65
CA ALA A 72 -3.18 12.56 -16.73
C ALA A 72 -2.02 13.07 -15.86
N TYR A 73 -0.98 12.25 -15.63
CA TYR A 73 0.08 12.53 -14.64
C TYR A 73 1.51 12.49 -15.20
N SER A 74 1.70 12.31 -16.50
CA SER A 74 3.01 12.33 -17.15
C SER A 74 2.93 13.01 -18.52
N ASN A 75 4.06 13.33 -19.12
CA ASN A 75 4.20 13.73 -20.52
C ASN A 75 5.55 13.23 -21.06
N ILE A 76 5.82 13.46 -22.35
CA ILE A 76 7.04 12.98 -23.01
C ILE A 76 8.29 13.59 -22.36
N GLU A 77 8.28 14.90 -22.12
CA GLU A 77 9.42 15.72 -21.66
C GLU A 77 9.72 15.58 -20.15
N LEU A 78 8.81 15.00 -19.37
CA LEU A 78 8.94 14.89 -17.92
C LEU A 78 10.21 14.10 -17.56
N ASP A 79 11.02 14.65 -16.65
CA ASP A 79 12.22 13.97 -16.18
C ASP A 79 11.90 12.59 -15.58
N TYR A 80 12.77 11.60 -15.79
CA TYR A 80 12.56 10.23 -15.33
C TYR A 80 12.38 10.13 -13.81
N PHE A 81 13.00 11.02 -13.04
CA PHE A 81 12.82 11.10 -11.60
C PHE A 81 11.36 11.41 -11.23
N TYR A 82 10.70 12.29 -12.00
CA TYR A 82 9.29 12.62 -11.82
C TYR A 82 8.34 11.62 -12.50
N LYS A 83 8.76 10.92 -13.56
CA LYS A 83 7.99 9.77 -14.07
C LYS A 83 7.90 8.65 -13.04
N PHE A 84 8.96 8.43 -12.27
CA PHE A 84 8.94 7.47 -11.16
C PHE A 84 7.93 7.89 -10.09
N SER A 85 7.93 9.16 -9.68
CA SER A 85 7.01 9.67 -8.65
C SER A 85 5.57 9.87 -9.13
N SER A 86 5.35 9.95 -10.45
CA SER A 86 4.01 10.00 -11.05
C SER A 86 3.16 8.78 -10.68
N PHE A 87 3.79 7.67 -10.27
CA PHE A 87 3.11 6.52 -9.69
C PHE A 87 2.19 6.91 -8.53
N TRP A 88 2.64 7.79 -7.62
CA TRP A 88 1.82 8.31 -6.52
C TRP A 88 1.40 9.77 -6.71
N GLY A 89 1.44 10.28 -7.95
CA GLY A 89 1.03 11.65 -8.28
C GLY A 89 -0.48 11.87 -8.21
N GLY A 90 -1.28 10.80 -8.28
CA GLY A 90 -2.73 10.83 -8.17
C GLY A 90 -3.31 9.63 -7.45
N GLN A 91 -4.64 9.61 -7.33
CA GLN A 91 -5.35 8.64 -6.48
C GLN A 91 -5.15 7.19 -6.92
N LYS A 92 -5.25 6.89 -8.22
CA LYS A 92 -5.22 5.51 -8.74
C LYS A 92 -3.91 4.79 -8.40
N GLY A 93 -2.79 5.41 -8.72
CA GLY A 93 -1.48 4.83 -8.43
C GLY A 93 -1.07 4.97 -6.97
N SER A 94 -1.53 6.01 -6.25
CA SER A 94 -1.38 6.10 -4.79
C SER A 94 -2.04 4.93 -4.05
N LEU A 95 -3.24 4.52 -4.45
CA LEU A 95 -3.91 3.34 -3.87
C LEU A 95 -3.21 2.03 -4.24
N LEU A 96 -2.66 1.94 -5.46
CA LEU A 96 -1.84 0.78 -5.86
C LEU A 96 -0.55 0.72 -5.03
N PHE A 97 0.07 1.87 -4.78
CA PHE A 97 1.28 1.98 -3.94
C PHE A 97 1.00 1.61 -2.48
N TRP A 98 -0.11 2.11 -1.92
CA TRP A 98 -0.60 1.70 -0.60
C TRP A 98 -0.74 0.17 -0.52
N THR A 99 -1.38 -0.42 -1.52
CA THR A 99 -1.60 -1.88 -1.60
C THR A 99 -0.29 -2.66 -1.74
N LEU A 100 0.68 -2.14 -2.50
CA LEU A 100 2.01 -2.72 -2.64
C LEU A 100 2.74 -2.74 -1.30
N ILE A 101 2.73 -1.64 -0.56
CA ILE A 101 3.36 -1.57 0.78
C ILE A 101 2.63 -2.51 1.75
N LEU A 102 1.30 -2.53 1.72
CA LEU A 102 0.48 -3.38 2.60
C LEU A 102 0.79 -4.86 2.39
N THR A 103 0.80 -5.30 1.14
CA THR A 103 1.12 -6.68 0.79
C THR A 103 2.58 -7.03 1.09
N SER A 104 3.50 -6.07 0.97
CA SER A 104 4.91 -6.25 1.34
C SER A 104 5.07 -6.44 2.86
N TYR A 105 4.41 -5.61 3.67
CA TYR A 105 4.37 -5.79 5.13
C TYR A 105 3.74 -7.12 5.52
N MET A 106 2.62 -7.48 4.89
CA MET A 106 1.97 -8.78 5.09
C MET A 106 2.91 -9.94 4.78
N LEU A 107 3.65 -9.87 3.67
CA LEU A 107 4.60 -10.92 3.27
C LEU A 107 5.71 -11.11 4.29
N VAL A 108 6.31 -10.00 4.76
CA VAL A 108 7.37 -10.07 5.78
C VAL A 108 6.80 -10.57 7.11
N ALA A 109 5.64 -10.07 7.54
CA ALA A 109 4.98 -10.53 8.76
C ALA A 109 4.61 -12.02 8.69
N TYR A 110 4.14 -12.49 7.54
CA TYR A 110 3.87 -13.91 7.30
C TYR A 110 5.14 -14.75 7.48
N PHE A 111 6.23 -14.45 6.76
CA PHE A 111 7.45 -15.26 6.83
C PHE A 111 8.09 -15.28 8.22
N GLN A 112 8.05 -14.15 8.94
CA GLN A 112 8.59 -14.05 10.29
C GLN A 112 7.79 -14.84 11.34
N ASN A 113 6.53 -15.19 11.05
CA ASN A 113 5.61 -15.71 12.07
C ASN A 113 4.89 -17.02 11.70
N ARG A 114 4.94 -17.49 10.45
CA ARG A 114 4.17 -18.65 9.97
C ARG A 114 4.39 -19.98 10.71
N SER A 115 5.44 -20.09 11.52
CA SER A 115 5.72 -21.29 12.35
C SER A 115 5.41 -21.09 13.84
N LYS A 116 4.99 -19.90 14.27
CA LYS A 116 4.86 -19.55 15.69
C LYS A 116 3.52 -19.91 16.31
N SER A 117 2.43 -19.86 15.55
CA SER A 117 1.09 -20.17 16.06
C SER A 117 0.15 -20.54 14.92
N LEU A 118 -0.59 -21.63 15.08
CA LEU A 118 -1.65 -22.06 14.16
C LEU A 118 -3.02 -21.43 14.46
N ILE A 119 -3.07 -20.48 15.41
CA ILE A 119 -4.31 -19.78 15.78
C ILE A 119 -4.16 -18.28 15.56
N VAL A 120 -3.17 -17.65 16.20
CA VAL A 120 -3.02 -16.18 16.16
C VAL A 120 -2.56 -15.70 14.78
N VAL A 121 -1.58 -16.38 14.17
CA VAL A 121 -1.01 -15.94 12.88
C VAL A 121 -2.05 -16.03 11.75
N PRO A 122 -2.84 -17.11 11.62
CA PRO A 122 -3.96 -17.15 10.68
C PRO A 122 -4.94 -15.98 10.83
N TYR A 123 -5.38 -15.65 12.05
CA TYR A 123 -6.28 -14.50 12.23
C TYR A 123 -5.62 -13.18 11.83
N ALA A 124 -4.34 -12.98 12.15
CA ALA A 124 -3.61 -11.78 11.75
C ALA A 124 -3.52 -11.70 10.21
N MET A 125 -3.20 -12.81 9.54
CA MET A 125 -3.18 -12.87 8.07
C MET A 125 -4.55 -12.63 7.47
N ALA A 126 -5.62 -13.16 8.05
CA ALA A 126 -6.98 -12.90 7.60
C ALA A 126 -7.35 -11.41 7.70
N VAL A 127 -6.97 -10.72 8.78
CA VAL A 127 -7.21 -9.28 8.93
C VAL A 127 -6.45 -8.50 7.86
N MET A 128 -5.15 -8.78 7.67
CA MET A 128 -4.35 -8.10 6.65
C MET A 128 -4.86 -8.36 5.23
N LEU A 129 -5.26 -9.60 4.92
CA LEU A 129 -5.85 -9.96 3.63
C LEU A 129 -7.23 -9.33 3.43
N GLY A 130 -8.05 -9.20 4.47
CA GLY A 130 -9.33 -8.50 4.40
C GLY A 130 -9.17 -7.02 4.08
N ILE A 131 -8.21 -6.34 4.73
CA ILE A 131 -7.85 -4.95 4.41
C ILE A 131 -7.30 -4.87 2.98
N THR A 132 -6.45 -5.81 2.57
CA THR A 132 -5.92 -5.88 1.21
C THR A 132 -7.04 -6.06 0.19
N ALA A 133 -8.02 -6.91 0.45
CA ALA A 133 -9.18 -7.14 -0.40
C ALA A 133 -9.99 -5.86 -0.61
N PHE A 134 -10.18 -5.06 0.45
CA PHE A 134 -10.84 -3.76 0.34
C PHE A 134 -10.13 -2.83 -0.66
N PHE A 135 -8.81 -2.66 -0.54
CA PHE A 135 -8.05 -1.85 -1.50
C PHE A 135 -8.07 -2.43 -2.92
N LEU A 136 -8.01 -3.75 -3.05
CA LEU A 136 -8.11 -4.41 -4.35
C LEU A 136 -9.50 -4.24 -4.97
N ILE A 137 -10.58 -4.19 -4.20
CA ILE A 137 -11.92 -3.84 -4.71
C ILE A 137 -11.90 -2.41 -5.27
N LEU A 138 -11.34 -1.45 -4.54
CA LEU A 138 -11.23 -0.08 -5.05
C LEU A 138 -10.42 -0.04 -6.35
N LEU A 139 -9.28 -0.72 -6.40
CA LEU A 139 -8.41 -0.74 -7.59
C LEU A 139 -9.05 -1.43 -8.80
N ASN A 140 -9.85 -2.48 -8.61
CA ASN A 140 -10.48 -3.16 -9.74
C ASN A 140 -11.75 -2.46 -10.23
N PHE A 141 -12.51 -1.80 -9.34
CA PHE A 141 -13.87 -1.36 -9.67
C PHE A 141 -14.12 0.15 -9.53
N SER A 142 -13.28 0.90 -8.83
CA SER A 142 -13.50 2.34 -8.59
C SER A 142 -12.37 3.22 -9.11
N THR A 143 -11.12 2.83 -8.91
CA THR A 143 -9.93 3.66 -9.17
C THR A 143 -8.91 2.90 -10.01
N ASN A 144 -9.35 2.29 -11.11
CA ASN A 144 -8.52 1.39 -11.91
C ASN A 144 -7.34 2.13 -12.58
N PRO A 145 -6.07 1.81 -12.22
CA PRO A 145 -4.89 2.44 -12.81
C PRO A 145 -4.65 2.05 -14.28
N PHE A 146 -5.28 0.97 -14.76
CA PHE A 146 -5.19 0.47 -16.12
C PHE A 146 -6.39 0.84 -16.99
N GLU A 147 -7.26 1.74 -16.52
CA GLU A 147 -8.38 2.27 -17.31
C GLU A 147 -7.87 2.89 -18.63
N ARG A 148 -8.46 2.46 -19.75
CA ARG A 148 -8.00 2.83 -21.09
C ARG A 148 -8.80 3.98 -21.69
N ILE A 149 -8.10 4.78 -22.48
CA ILE A 149 -8.71 5.80 -23.35
C ILE A 149 -8.81 5.20 -24.78
N PRO A 150 -10.00 5.19 -25.42
CA PRO A 150 -10.17 4.64 -26.77
C PRO A 150 -9.36 5.34 -27.87
N LEU A 151 -9.10 6.63 -27.71
CA LEU A 151 -8.31 7.46 -28.62
C LEU A 151 -7.22 8.16 -27.81
N PRO A 152 -6.08 7.50 -27.54
CA PRO A 152 -5.01 8.07 -26.73
C PRO A 152 -4.38 9.28 -27.42
N PRO A 153 -4.22 10.41 -26.72
CA PRO A 153 -3.47 11.55 -27.23
C PRO A 153 -1.98 11.22 -27.45
N GLU A 154 -1.31 11.99 -28.31
CA GLU A 154 0.13 11.83 -28.59
C GLU A 154 1.02 12.22 -27.41
N ASP A 155 0.54 13.11 -26.55
CA ASP A 155 1.23 13.52 -25.32
C ASP A 155 0.26 13.61 -24.12
N GLY A 156 0.84 13.53 -22.93
CA GLY A 156 0.14 13.63 -21.66
C GLY A 156 0.08 15.05 -21.11
N ARG A 157 -0.76 15.25 -20.08
CA ARG A 157 -0.96 16.56 -19.44
C ARG A 157 0.23 17.03 -18.61
N GLY A 158 1.16 16.12 -18.32
CA GLY A 158 2.28 16.36 -17.42
C GLY A 158 1.89 16.23 -15.95
N LEU A 159 2.91 16.07 -15.10
CA LEU A 159 2.73 16.09 -13.66
C LEU A 159 2.50 17.54 -13.21
N ASN A 160 1.60 17.75 -12.24
CA ASN A 160 1.39 19.07 -11.64
C ASN A 160 2.75 19.70 -11.25
N PRO A 161 3.06 20.94 -11.67
CA PRO A 161 4.34 21.58 -11.37
C PRO A 161 4.73 21.56 -9.89
N LEU A 162 3.77 21.68 -8.97
CA LEU A 162 4.02 21.62 -7.51
C LEU A 162 4.54 20.26 -7.03
N LEU A 163 4.30 19.19 -7.82
CA LEU A 163 4.75 17.84 -7.54
C LEU A 163 6.12 17.53 -8.18
N GLN A 164 6.63 18.42 -9.04
CA GLN A 164 7.96 18.30 -9.64
C GLN A 164 9.03 18.87 -8.70
N ASN A 165 9.05 18.34 -7.47
CA ASN A 165 9.95 18.74 -6.41
C ASN A 165 10.56 17.50 -5.75
N TYR A 166 11.85 17.58 -5.36
CA TYR A 166 12.56 16.50 -4.68
C TYR A 166 11.82 15.94 -3.47
N TRP A 167 11.25 16.83 -2.63
CA TRP A 167 10.53 16.43 -1.44
C TRP A 167 9.27 15.62 -1.77
N MET A 168 8.54 15.93 -2.86
CA MET A 168 7.38 15.14 -3.29
C MET A 168 7.72 13.76 -3.84
N VAL A 169 8.97 13.53 -4.22
CA VAL A 169 9.41 12.19 -4.60
C VAL A 169 9.62 11.32 -3.36
N ILE A 170 10.17 11.87 -2.28
CA ILE A 170 10.55 11.06 -1.10
C ILE A 170 9.54 11.10 0.04
N HIS A 171 8.77 12.18 0.18
CA HIS A 171 7.80 12.36 1.27
C HIS A 171 6.65 11.36 1.21
N PRO A 172 5.93 11.19 0.09
CA PRO A 172 4.82 10.23 0.06
C PRO A 172 5.30 8.82 0.40
N PRO A 173 6.37 8.26 -0.23
CA PRO A 173 6.86 6.93 0.14
C PRO A 173 7.14 6.74 1.63
N THR A 174 7.79 7.69 2.30
CA THR A 174 8.03 7.58 3.74
C THR A 174 6.73 7.66 4.55
N LEU A 175 5.79 8.53 4.16
CA LEU A 175 4.51 8.65 4.82
C LEU A 175 3.65 7.37 4.68
N TYR A 176 3.58 6.77 3.49
CA TYR A 176 2.88 5.50 3.27
C TYR A 176 3.53 4.34 4.05
N LEU A 177 4.86 4.27 4.10
CA LEU A 177 5.56 3.27 4.94
C LEU A 177 5.14 3.40 6.42
N GLY A 178 4.95 4.63 6.88
CA GLY A 178 4.41 4.92 8.21
C GLY A 178 2.98 4.43 8.37
N TYR A 179 2.01 4.99 7.63
CA TYR A 179 0.59 4.66 7.80
C TYR A 179 0.29 3.18 7.62
N VAL A 180 0.77 2.61 6.52
CA VAL A 180 0.44 1.24 6.14
C VAL A 180 1.06 0.26 7.11
N GLY A 181 2.25 0.57 7.64
CA GLY A 181 2.96 -0.32 8.56
C GLY A 181 2.21 -0.58 9.87
N PHE A 182 1.40 0.37 10.35
CA PHE A 182 0.52 0.17 11.52
C PHE A 182 -0.56 -0.90 11.30
N THR A 183 -0.78 -1.36 10.07
CA THR A 183 -1.66 -2.49 9.79
C THR A 183 -1.17 -3.78 10.43
N VAL A 184 0.15 -3.98 10.57
CA VAL A 184 0.71 -5.18 11.20
C VAL A 184 0.35 -5.25 12.69
N PRO A 185 0.68 -4.27 13.54
CA PRO A 185 0.30 -4.31 14.95
C PRO A 185 -1.21 -4.34 15.15
N PHE A 186 -1.99 -3.64 14.32
CA PHE A 186 -3.45 -3.72 14.33
C PHE A 186 -3.94 -5.15 14.08
N ALA A 187 -3.45 -5.82 13.04
CA ALA A 187 -3.87 -7.18 12.69
C ALA A 187 -3.54 -8.20 13.80
N PHE A 188 -2.37 -8.10 14.41
CA PHE A 188 -2.01 -8.97 15.54
C PHE A 188 -2.81 -8.66 16.81
N ALA A 189 -3.16 -7.40 17.08
CA ALA A 189 -4.04 -7.04 18.19
C ALA A 189 -5.46 -7.63 18.00
N ILE A 190 -6.03 -7.50 16.81
CA ILE A 190 -7.32 -8.11 16.47
C ILE A 190 -7.25 -9.64 16.57
N ALA A 191 -6.16 -10.26 16.10
CA ALA A 191 -5.96 -11.70 16.21
C ALA A 191 -5.90 -12.18 17.67
N ALA A 192 -5.21 -11.45 18.54
CA ALA A 192 -5.13 -11.74 19.97
C ALA A 192 -6.52 -11.65 20.64
N LEU A 193 -7.30 -10.62 20.31
CA LEU A 193 -8.67 -10.45 20.81
C LEU A 193 -9.61 -11.58 20.34
N ILE A 194 -9.59 -11.92 19.06
CA ILE A 194 -10.44 -13.00 18.50
C ILE A 194 -10.06 -14.36 19.08
N SER A 195 -8.77 -14.64 19.20
CA SER A 195 -8.26 -15.91 19.75
C SER A 195 -8.34 -15.98 21.27
N LYS A 196 -8.64 -14.86 21.96
CA LYS A 196 -8.55 -14.71 23.42
C LYS A 196 -7.17 -15.05 23.98
N ASN A 197 -6.13 -14.99 23.15
CA ASN A 197 -4.75 -15.24 23.57
C ASN A 197 -4.03 -13.89 23.72
N LEU A 198 -4.06 -13.35 24.93
CA LEU A 198 -3.52 -12.03 25.27
C LEU A 198 -2.12 -12.11 25.91
N ASP A 199 -1.34 -13.14 25.57
CA ASP A 199 0.00 -13.33 26.10
C ASP A 199 0.99 -12.21 25.71
N ASP A 200 2.11 -12.08 26.41
CA ASP A 200 3.11 -11.05 26.09
C ASP A 200 3.81 -11.25 24.74
N ALA A 201 3.57 -12.38 24.06
CA ALA A 201 4.26 -12.72 22.82
C ALA A 201 3.81 -11.81 21.66
N TRP A 202 2.53 -11.44 21.61
CA TRP A 202 2.06 -10.49 20.59
C TRP A 202 2.63 -9.08 20.81
N ILE A 203 2.81 -8.63 22.06
CA ILE A 203 3.40 -7.31 22.38
C ILE A 203 4.83 -7.19 21.84
N ARG A 204 5.66 -8.23 22.05
CA ARG A 204 7.03 -8.26 21.51
C ARG A 204 7.05 -8.25 19.99
N LEU A 205 6.05 -8.89 19.37
CA LEU A 205 5.93 -8.96 17.93
C LEU A 205 5.53 -7.61 17.33
N THR A 206 4.56 -6.92 17.93
CA THR A 206 4.02 -5.65 17.44
C THR A 206 4.97 -4.49 17.68
N ARG A 207 5.74 -4.47 18.79
CA ARG A 207 6.66 -3.38 19.13
C ARG A 207 7.62 -3.00 18.01
N LYS A 208 8.24 -3.97 17.35
CA LYS A 208 9.19 -3.70 16.26
C LYS A 208 8.50 -3.02 15.08
N TRP A 209 7.30 -3.49 14.72
CA TRP A 209 6.51 -2.91 13.65
C TRP A 209 6.04 -1.50 14.00
N THR A 210 5.55 -1.29 15.23
CA THR A 210 5.18 0.03 15.74
C THR A 210 6.33 1.04 15.63
N VAL A 211 7.54 0.68 16.09
CA VAL A 211 8.71 1.58 16.03
C VAL A 211 9.11 1.89 14.59
N VAL A 212 9.10 0.89 13.69
CA VAL A 212 9.43 1.10 12.27
C VAL A 212 8.40 2.03 11.62
N SER A 213 7.11 1.79 11.84
CA SER A 213 6.04 2.64 11.30
C SER A 213 6.07 4.05 11.86
N TRP A 214 6.28 4.19 13.16
CA TRP A 214 6.42 5.49 13.81
C TRP A 214 7.62 6.28 13.27
N PHE A 215 8.77 5.63 13.09
CA PHE A 215 9.96 6.24 12.49
C PHE A 215 9.67 6.80 11.08
N PHE A 216 9.01 6.02 10.23
CA PHE A 216 8.65 6.47 8.89
C PHE A 216 7.57 7.56 8.89
N LEU A 217 6.62 7.56 9.84
CA LEU A 217 5.69 8.67 10.02
C LEU A 217 6.42 9.96 10.42
N CYS A 218 7.39 9.90 11.34
CA CYS A 218 8.21 11.05 11.69
C CYS A 218 8.93 11.61 10.46
N MET A 219 9.61 10.76 9.68
CA MET A 219 10.28 11.18 8.46
C MET A 219 9.30 11.73 7.41
N GLY A 220 8.16 11.07 7.22
CA GLY A 220 7.10 11.52 6.33
C GLY A 220 6.65 12.93 6.68
N ASN A 221 6.27 13.17 7.94
CA ASN A 221 5.86 14.50 8.39
C ASN A 221 6.97 15.55 8.20
N LEU A 222 8.24 15.22 8.52
CA LEU A 222 9.38 16.13 8.31
C LEU A 222 9.61 16.47 6.83
N PHE A 223 9.49 15.50 5.94
CA PHE A 223 9.67 15.74 4.50
C PHE A 223 8.49 16.50 3.90
N GLY A 224 7.26 16.26 4.38
CA GLY A 224 6.06 16.98 3.97
C GLY A 224 6.12 18.44 4.41
N ALA A 225 6.51 18.69 5.66
CA ALA A 225 6.83 20.01 6.20
C ALA A 225 7.83 20.78 5.32
N SER A 226 8.91 20.11 4.91
CA SER A 226 9.95 20.69 4.07
C SER A 226 9.43 21.06 2.68
N TRP A 227 8.59 20.20 2.08
CA TRP A 227 7.94 20.50 0.82
C TRP A 227 6.98 21.68 0.92
N ALA A 228 6.09 21.69 1.91
CA ALA A 228 5.09 22.73 2.10
C ALA A 228 5.75 24.10 2.31
N TYR A 229 6.86 24.14 3.05
CA TYR A 229 7.66 25.34 3.21
C TYR A 229 8.19 25.89 1.88
N VAL A 230 8.73 25.02 1.03
CA VAL A 230 9.37 25.42 -0.24
C VAL A 230 8.35 25.78 -1.32
N GLU A 231 7.29 24.99 -1.48
CA GLU A 231 6.35 25.13 -2.60
C GLU A 231 5.11 25.95 -2.26
N LEU A 232 4.64 25.89 -1.01
CA LEU A 232 3.39 26.54 -0.63
C LEU A 232 3.63 27.85 0.15
N GLY A 233 4.83 28.06 0.71
CA GLY A 233 5.23 29.33 1.31
C GLY A 233 4.45 29.74 2.56
N TRP A 234 3.92 28.79 3.35
CA TRP A 234 3.02 29.05 4.51
C TRP A 234 3.74 29.65 5.74
N GLY A 235 4.67 30.59 5.55
CA GLY A 235 5.30 31.34 6.63
C GLY A 235 6.12 30.51 7.63
N GLY A 236 6.37 29.22 7.35
CA GLY A 236 7.10 28.31 8.22
C GLY A 236 6.98 26.84 7.77
N TYR A 237 7.61 25.94 8.54
CA TYR A 237 7.70 24.51 8.22
C TYR A 237 6.41 23.73 8.47
N TRP A 238 5.43 24.30 9.18
CA TRP A 238 4.16 23.64 9.49
C TRP A 238 3.12 24.71 9.79
N ALA A 239 2.00 24.66 9.07
CA ALA A 239 0.99 25.71 9.11
C ALA A 239 -0.41 25.20 9.47
N TRP A 240 -0.50 23.95 9.93
CA TRP A 240 -1.71 23.32 10.48
C TRP A 240 -2.86 23.28 9.48
N ASP A 241 -2.54 23.04 8.22
CA ASP A 241 -3.54 22.83 7.18
C ASP A 241 -4.23 21.46 7.31
N PRO A 242 -5.37 21.21 6.63
CA PRO A 242 -6.07 19.93 6.74
C PRO A 242 -5.24 18.69 6.37
N VAL A 243 -4.33 18.80 5.41
CA VAL A 243 -3.44 17.72 4.96
C VAL A 243 -2.36 17.46 6.01
N GLU A 244 -1.71 18.51 6.49
CA GLU A 244 -0.73 18.46 7.58
C GLU A 244 -1.37 17.87 8.85
N ASN A 245 -2.53 18.37 9.28
CA ASN A 245 -3.23 17.88 10.45
C ASN A 245 -3.63 16.41 10.31
N ALA A 246 -4.18 16.03 9.16
CA ALA A 246 -4.50 14.64 8.87
C ALA A 246 -3.26 13.74 8.94
N ALA A 247 -2.08 14.27 8.57
CA ALA A 247 -0.84 13.52 8.60
C ALA A 247 -0.18 13.39 9.97
N PHE A 248 -0.41 14.37 10.84
CA PHE A 248 0.14 14.40 12.19
C PHE A 248 -0.68 13.57 13.18
N MET A 249 -2.01 13.47 13.02
CA MET A 249 -2.86 12.75 13.97
C MET A 249 -2.44 11.29 14.19
N PRO A 250 -2.11 10.49 13.15
CA PRO A 250 -1.62 9.13 13.35
C PRO A 250 -0.31 9.05 14.12
N LEU A 251 0.55 10.08 14.04
CA LEU A 251 1.81 10.12 14.78
C LEU A 251 1.60 10.31 16.30
N ILE A 252 0.58 11.06 16.70
CA ILE A 252 0.29 11.33 18.13
C ILE A 252 -0.39 10.12 18.78
N VAL A 253 -1.24 9.42 18.04
CA VAL A 253 -2.05 8.30 18.57
C VAL A 253 -1.26 6.97 18.56
N ALA A 254 -0.18 6.90 17.77
CA ALA A 254 0.70 5.74 17.63
C ALA A 254 1.51 5.40 18.90
#